data_AF-A0A6P4EBU8-F1
#
_entry.id   AF-A0A6P4EBU8-F1
#
_cell.length_a   1.000
_cell.length_b   1.000
_cell.length_c   1.000
_cell.angle_alpha   90.00
_cell.angle_beta   90.00
_cell.angle_gamma   90.00
#
_symmetry.space_group_name_H-M   'P 1'
#
loop_
_entity.id
_entity.type
_entity.pdbx_description
1 polymer ?
#
loop_
_entity_poly.entity_id
_entity_poly.type
_entity_poly.pdbx_seq_one_letter_code
_entity_poly.pdbx_strand_id
1 'polypeptide(L)'
;MTEVEEAQFWQAIGILIKNYHALNKKIFEVVITQVEKQQDGRLCDSSEEELGKCLKEDPIKRTCTGLKIGFKLLPKKLPENILATGTVDFVNNKYECQFASDDIEDFSVRLLKGQLVLDSKQNPNWLEFVLKPKLLSWSQSKQDESKLKSLGMVNVEKYNDLYKKLKEKHSQRLLEYWKTAQESTDPLKFIYEDLAIAAYLIVLWGQTQTEPKAFADLGCGNGLLVHVLNAEGYKGYGYDIRKRKLWSLYPEDTQQSLIEQAVDPNNFRLDFPDVDWLIGNHSDELSPWLPVLAGRLNTNYFLLPCCPYELSGAKFRRRNTKISAYQDFFQYVTKISQECGFEVLQDRLKIPSTKRLALLGIKRNTSKDLEYFVQEELIKYKTGDSEIKLREKEESVRNCTQVDKSIIDGLVLKIFNKILASKEDKWAGRLPMREIAQSLTKEELRGIKSECGGIKTLLRNKHEVFEFCGGDLIGIRTPKPTAILQSRLTTKKRSCFFKLHHPFGCPLEDTECSFIH
;
A
#
# COMPACT_ATOMS: atom_id res chain seq x y z
N MET A 1 -3.29 -14.20 33.59
CA MET A 1 -2.73 -12.95 33.00
C MET A 1 -1.25 -13.16 32.89
N THR A 2 -0.66 -12.94 31.72
CA THR A 2 0.79 -13.06 31.53
C THR A 2 1.47 -11.95 32.32
N GLU A 3 2.37 -12.31 33.23
CA GLU A 3 3.15 -11.36 34.02
C GLU A 3 4.12 -10.60 33.10
N VAL A 4 4.20 -9.28 33.23
CA VAL A 4 5.11 -8.45 32.42
C VAL A 4 6.38 -8.20 33.19
N GLU A 5 7.51 -8.63 32.65
CA GLU A 5 8.83 -8.35 33.22
C GLU A 5 9.26 -6.91 32.94
N GLU A 6 10.19 -6.38 33.74
CA GLU A 6 10.66 -5.00 33.60
C GLU A 6 11.27 -4.71 32.22
N ALA A 7 12.08 -5.64 31.68
CA ALA A 7 12.65 -5.51 30.34
C ALA A 7 11.57 -5.45 29.24
N GLN A 8 10.49 -6.24 29.40
CA GLN A 8 9.36 -6.24 28.48
C GLN A 8 8.56 -4.94 28.57
N PHE A 9 8.42 -4.39 29.78
CA PHE A 9 7.78 -3.09 30.00
C PHE A 9 8.56 -1.97 29.30
N TRP A 10 9.87 -1.86 29.52
CA TRP A 10 10.68 -0.81 28.89
C TRP A 10 10.79 -0.97 27.37
N GLN A 11 10.76 -2.21 26.86
CA GLN A 11 10.60 -2.46 25.43
C GLN A 11 9.29 -1.84 24.89
N ALA A 12 8.16 -2.07 25.57
CA ALA A 12 6.87 -1.52 25.16
C ALA A 12 6.86 0.01 25.21
N ILE A 13 7.48 0.61 26.24
CA ILE A 13 7.65 2.06 26.36
C ILE A 13 8.54 2.61 25.24
N GLY A 14 9.64 1.95 24.91
CA GLY A 14 10.50 2.35 23.78
C GLY A 14 9.78 2.34 22.43
N ILE A 15 8.88 1.36 22.22
CA ILE A 15 8.02 1.32 21.03
C ILE A 15 6.99 2.45 21.06
N LEU A 16 6.36 2.72 22.21
CA LEU A 16 5.37 3.78 22.40
C LEU A 16 5.96 5.16 22.09
N ILE A 17 7.12 5.48 22.66
CA ILE A 17 7.86 6.74 22.47
C ILE A 17 8.04 7.04 20.98
N LYS A 18 8.44 6.02 20.19
CA LYS A 18 8.71 6.18 18.75
C LYS A 18 7.47 6.06 17.87
N ASN A 19 6.38 5.46 18.36
CA ASN A 19 5.23 5.07 17.54
C ASN A 19 3.88 5.46 18.16
N TYR A 20 3.78 6.60 18.84
CA TYR A 20 2.50 7.08 19.40
C TYR A 20 1.39 7.18 18.34
N HIS A 21 1.73 7.44 17.08
CA HIS A 21 0.81 7.45 15.94
C HIS A 21 0.08 6.10 15.71
N ALA A 22 0.57 5.00 16.29
CA ALA A 22 -0.11 3.70 16.31
C ALA A 22 -1.30 3.66 17.28
N LEU A 23 -1.33 4.54 18.29
CA LEU A 23 -2.45 4.70 19.23
C LEU A 23 -3.43 5.78 18.77
N ASN A 24 -2.92 6.84 18.15
CA ASN A 24 -3.74 7.97 17.69
C ASN A 24 -3.58 8.18 16.19
N LYS A 25 -4.58 7.74 15.41
CA LYS A 25 -4.58 7.84 13.94
C LYS A 25 -4.60 9.27 13.41
N LYS A 26 -4.87 10.28 14.25
CA LYS A 26 -4.78 11.71 13.88
C LYS A 26 -3.33 12.18 13.81
N ILE A 27 -2.41 11.48 14.48
CA ILE A 27 -0.97 11.75 14.41
C ILE A 27 -0.37 11.03 13.21
N PHE A 28 0.49 11.75 12.50
CA PHE A 28 1.23 11.29 11.34
C PHE A 28 2.56 10.66 11.76
N GLU A 29 3.34 11.35 12.58
CA GLU A 29 4.62 10.89 13.12
C GLU A 29 4.92 11.56 14.46
N VAL A 30 5.81 10.93 15.25
CA VAL A 30 6.44 11.54 16.42
C VAL A 30 7.90 11.86 16.09
N VAL A 31 8.32 13.10 16.31
CA VAL A 31 9.73 13.52 16.24
C VAL A 31 10.23 13.75 17.65
N ILE A 32 11.34 13.10 18.01
CA ILE A 32 12.04 13.38 19.27
C ILE A 32 12.90 14.63 19.04
N THR A 33 12.68 15.65 19.86
CA THR A 33 13.37 16.94 19.72
C THR A 33 14.52 17.09 20.70
N GLN A 34 14.46 16.39 21.83
CA GLN A 34 15.48 16.43 22.88
C GLN A 34 15.42 15.16 23.71
N VAL A 35 16.58 14.72 24.20
CA VAL A 35 16.69 13.68 25.23
C VAL A 35 17.62 14.21 26.31
N GLU A 36 17.17 14.19 27.55
CA GLU A 36 17.97 14.56 28.73
C GLU A 36 17.98 13.38 29.69
N LYS A 37 19.16 13.00 30.18
CA LYS A 37 19.32 11.96 31.21
C LYS A 37 19.37 12.60 32.59
N GLN A 38 18.74 11.95 33.56
CA GLN A 38 18.81 12.34 34.95
C GLN A 38 19.94 11.56 35.64
N GLN A 39 21.03 12.25 35.97
CA GLN A 39 22.20 11.68 36.63
C GLN A 39 22.56 12.58 37.83
N ASP A 40 22.70 11.97 39.01
CA ASP A 40 23.05 12.67 40.25
C ASP A 40 22.15 13.89 40.56
N GLY A 41 20.85 13.77 40.26
CA GLY A 41 19.86 14.82 40.48
C GLY A 41 19.90 15.98 39.47
N ARG A 42 20.74 15.91 38.43
CA ARG A 42 20.82 16.90 37.34
C ARG A 42 20.36 16.32 36.02
N LEU A 43 19.81 17.17 35.15
CA LEU A 43 19.52 16.85 33.77
C LEU A 43 20.75 17.18 32.91
N CYS A 44 21.19 16.21 32.12
CA CYS A 44 22.28 16.35 31.18
C CYS A 44 21.80 15.97 29.79
N ASP A 45 22.23 16.70 28.76
CA ASP A 45 21.91 16.36 27.37
C ASP A 45 22.37 14.93 27.02
N SER A 46 21.56 14.27 26.19
CA SER A 46 21.72 12.89 25.77
C SER A 46 21.19 12.72 24.33
N SER A 47 21.20 11.49 23.82
CA SER A 47 20.83 11.16 22.43
C SER A 47 19.71 10.13 22.33
N GLU A 48 19.08 10.03 21.16
CA GLU A 48 18.10 8.96 20.89
C GLU A 48 18.72 7.56 20.95
N GLU A 49 19.99 7.42 20.58
CA GLU A 49 20.75 6.17 20.70
C GLU A 49 20.92 5.77 22.16
N GLU A 50 21.27 6.73 23.02
CA GLU A 50 21.39 6.52 24.47
C GLU A 50 20.05 6.19 25.11
N LEU A 51 18.97 6.90 24.77
CA LEU A 51 17.60 6.55 25.17
C LEU A 51 17.27 5.08 24.86
N GLY A 52 17.58 4.64 23.63
CA GLY A 52 17.38 3.26 23.22
C GLY A 52 18.23 2.25 24.01
N LYS A 53 19.48 2.61 24.35
CA LYS A 53 20.36 1.78 25.19
C LYS A 53 19.84 1.68 26.62
N CYS A 54 19.54 2.79 27.27
CA CYS A 54 19.09 2.83 28.66
C CYS A 54 17.78 2.05 28.88
N LEU A 55 16.83 2.12 27.93
CA LEU A 55 15.59 1.33 28.00
C LEU A 55 15.80 -0.18 27.87
N LYS A 56 16.91 -0.62 27.27
CA LYS A 56 17.28 -2.04 27.13
C LYS A 56 18.27 -2.51 28.18
N GLU A 57 18.86 -1.58 28.93
CA GLU A 57 19.91 -1.88 29.88
C GLU A 57 19.36 -2.60 31.10
N ASP A 58 20.15 -3.57 31.58
CA ASP A 58 19.88 -4.28 32.82
C ASP A 58 19.76 -3.26 33.97
N PRO A 59 18.72 -3.35 34.82
CA PRO A 59 18.53 -2.42 35.94
C PRO A 59 19.79 -2.19 36.79
N ILE A 60 20.62 -3.23 36.97
CA ILE A 60 21.85 -3.17 37.78
C ILE A 60 22.95 -2.34 37.11
N LYS A 61 22.94 -2.24 35.78
CA LYS A 61 23.96 -1.55 34.97
C LYS A 61 23.56 -0.12 34.59
N ARG A 62 22.31 0.30 34.85
CA ARG A 62 21.84 1.62 34.48
C ARG A 62 22.63 2.72 35.18
N THR A 63 23.06 3.69 34.38
CA THR A 63 23.86 4.84 34.84
C THR A 63 23.05 6.09 35.15
N CYS A 64 21.72 6.05 34.96
CA CYS A 64 20.80 7.15 35.20
C CYS A 64 19.53 6.69 35.92
N THR A 65 18.87 7.60 36.64
CA THR A 65 17.62 7.32 37.38
C THR A 65 16.37 7.52 36.53
N GLY A 66 16.49 8.24 35.42
CA GLY A 66 15.40 8.55 34.52
C GLY A 66 15.84 9.33 33.29
N LEU A 67 14.89 9.55 32.38
CA LEU A 67 15.08 10.31 31.15
C LEU A 67 13.91 11.27 30.96
N LYS A 68 14.18 12.47 30.44
CA LYS A 68 13.18 13.41 29.97
C LYS A 68 13.32 13.55 28.45
N ILE A 69 12.20 13.49 27.75
CA ILE A 69 12.15 13.39 26.29
C ILE A 69 11.23 14.47 25.77
N GLY A 70 11.76 15.38 24.96
CA GLY A 70 10.96 16.35 24.23
C GLY A 70 10.42 15.72 22.95
N PHE A 71 9.13 15.93 22.69
CA PHE A 71 8.45 15.47 21.48
C PHE A 71 7.82 16.61 20.71
N LYS A 72 7.82 16.44 19.39
CA LYS A 72 6.95 17.15 18.46
C LYS A 72 6.11 16.12 17.70
N LEU A 73 4.83 16.07 18.01
CA LEU A 73 3.86 15.22 17.32
C LEU A 73 3.34 15.96 16.10
N LEU A 74 3.48 15.33 14.93
CA LEU A 74 3.03 15.89 13.66
C LEU A 74 1.59 15.44 13.40
N PRO A 75 0.59 16.31 13.46
CA PRO A 75 -0.79 15.92 13.17
C PRO A 75 -1.05 15.88 11.66
N LYS A 76 -2.03 15.07 11.25
CA LYS A 76 -2.45 14.95 9.83
C LYS A 76 -3.30 16.11 9.33
N LYS A 77 -4.02 16.78 10.24
CA LYS A 77 -5.06 17.77 9.93
C LYS A 77 -4.86 19.12 10.61
N LEU A 78 -4.26 19.16 11.80
CA LEU A 78 -4.04 20.44 12.49
C LEU A 78 -2.89 21.20 11.81
N PRO A 79 -2.95 22.54 11.79
CA PRO A 79 -1.89 23.37 11.24
C PRO A 79 -0.63 23.24 12.08
N GLU A 80 -0.76 23.41 13.39
CA GLU A 80 0.35 23.39 14.35
C GLU A 80 0.71 21.97 14.82
N ASN A 81 1.97 21.79 15.17
CA ASN A 81 2.46 20.56 15.78
C ASN A 81 2.15 20.55 17.29
N ILE A 82 1.90 19.37 17.84
CA ILE A 82 1.61 19.22 19.28
C ILE A 82 2.94 18.90 19.98
N LEU A 83 3.34 19.76 20.91
CA LEU A 83 4.52 19.49 21.74
C LEU A 83 4.14 18.57 22.90
N ALA A 84 5.05 17.70 23.31
CA ALA A 84 4.86 16.86 24.49
C ALA A 84 6.18 16.58 25.21
N THR A 85 6.09 16.20 26.47
CA THR A 85 7.21 15.75 27.29
C THR A 85 6.96 14.34 27.80
N GLY A 86 7.86 13.42 27.52
CA GLY A 86 7.90 12.09 28.11
C GLY A 86 8.87 12.04 29.26
N THR A 87 8.47 11.46 30.39
CA THR A 87 9.32 11.25 31.55
C THR A 87 9.40 9.76 31.84
N VAL A 88 10.60 9.20 31.73
CA VAL A 88 10.95 7.83 32.12
C VAL A 88 11.54 7.88 33.52
N ASP A 89 10.95 7.14 34.45
CA ASP A 89 11.41 6.98 35.82
C ASP A 89 11.72 5.50 36.06
N PHE A 90 13.03 5.18 36.05
CA PHE A 90 13.51 3.81 36.25
C PHE A 90 13.34 3.34 37.69
N VAL A 91 13.33 4.25 38.66
CA VAL A 91 13.21 3.92 40.08
C VAL A 91 11.81 3.43 40.41
N ASN A 92 10.80 4.07 39.85
CA ASN A 92 9.40 3.73 40.09
C ASN A 92 8.79 2.82 39.02
N ASN A 93 9.55 2.43 38.01
CA ASN A 93 9.07 1.75 36.81
C ASN A 93 7.87 2.46 36.18
N LYS A 94 7.99 3.79 36.00
CA LYS A 94 6.91 4.67 35.53
C LYS A 94 7.33 5.39 34.25
N TYR A 95 6.40 5.49 33.31
CA TYR A 95 6.46 6.41 32.18
C TYR A 95 5.28 7.38 32.27
N GLU A 96 5.52 8.66 32.03
CA GLU A 96 4.48 9.69 31.95
C GLU A 96 4.65 10.50 30.67
N CYS A 97 3.55 10.86 30.02
CA CYS A 97 3.54 11.66 28.82
C CYS A 97 2.59 12.83 29.02
N GLN A 98 3.11 14.06 28.90
CA GLN A 98 2.37 15.30 29.06
C GLN A 98 2.31 16.05 27.73
N PHE A 99 1.13 16.45 27.28
CA PHE A 99 0.91 17.15 26.01
C PHE A 99 0.65 18.63 26.27
N ALA A 100 1.28 19.50 25.48
CA ALA A 100 0.98 20.93 25.46
C ALA A 100 -0.22 21.22 24.53
N SER A 101 -1.31 20.46 24.70
CA SER A 101 -2.53 20.57 23.89
C SER A 101 -3.70 19.90 24.60
N ASP A 102 -4.89 20.51 24.53
CA ASP A 102 -6.13 19.91 25.05
C ASP A 102 -6.71 18.84 24.10
N ASP A 103 -6.19 18.70 22.88
CA ASP A 103 -6.66 17.71 21.90
C ASP A 103 -6.23 16.27 22.25
N ILE A 104 -5.20 16.12 23.08
CA ILE A 104 -4.60 14.84 23.47
C ILE A 104 -4.35 14.88 24.96
N GLU A 105 -4.83 13.85 25.64
CA GLU A 105 -4.76 13.79 27.08
C GLU A 105 -3.44 13.20 27.59
N ASP A 106 -2.94 13.80 28.66
CA ASP A 106 -1.85 13.26 29.47
C ASP A 106 -2.18 11.86 29.99
N PHE A 107 -1.16 11.02 30.09
CA PHE A 107 -1.29 9.70 30.68
C PHE A 107 0.00 9.26 31.36
N SER A 108 -0.13 8.31 32.29
CA SER A 108 1.01 7.61 32.87
C SER A 108 0.78 6.11 32.90
N VAL A 109 1.88 5.36 32.89
CA VAL A 109 1.89 3.90 32.98
C VAL A 109 2.97 3.48 33.96
N ARG A 110 2.63 2.61 34.90
CA ARG A 110 3.55 2.07 35.89
C ARG A 110 3.50 0.54 35.89
N LEU A 111 4.66 -0.10 36.03
CA LEU A 111 4.75 -1.54 36.29
C LEU A 111 4.75 -1.80 37.80
N LEU A 112 3.77 -2.55 38.30
CA LEU A 112 3.65 -2.95 39.70
C LEU A 112 3.35 -4.45 39.79
N LYS A 113 4.28 -5.22 40.39
CA LYS A 113 4.14 -6.67 40.59
C LYS A 113 3.70 -7.40 39.31
N GLY A 114 4.36 -7.07 38.19
CA GLY A 114 4.10 -7.66 36.88
C GLY A 114 2.81 -7.20 36.17
N GLN A 115 2.10 -6.21 36.72
CA GLN A 115 0.89 -5.63 36.13
C GLN A 115 1.10 -4.17 35.71
N LEU A 116 0.47 -3.80 34.59
CA LEU A 116 0.43 -2.42 34.12
C LEU A 116 -0.69 -1.65 34.81
N VAL A 117 -0.34 -0.59 35.53
CA VAL A 117 -1.27 0.37 36.12
C VAL A 117 -1.21 1.63 35.27
N LEU A 118 -2.35 2.01 34.69
CA LEU A 118 -2.47 3.15 33.78
C LEU A 118 -3.33 4.22 34.44
N ASP A 119 -2.98 5.49 34.21
CA ASP A 119 -3.69 6.64 34.77
C ASP A 119 -3.80 7.78 33.75
N SER A 120 -4.94 8.47 33.78
CA SER A 120 -5.31 9.61 32.92
C SER A 120 -6.55 10.29 33.52
N LYS A 121 -6.70 11.60 33.36
CA LYS A 121 -7.69 12.40 34.10
C LYS A 121 -9.15 12.19 33.64
N GLN A 122 -9.39 11.89 32.37
CA GLN A 122 -10.68 12.03 31.70
C GLN A 122 -11.00 10.88 30.73
N ASN A 123 -10.04 10.04 30.34
CA ASN A 123 -10.28 9.01 29.31
C ASN A 123 -9.94 7.56 29.74
N PRO A 124 -10.68 6.98 30.71
CA PRO A 124 -10.45 5.63 31.20
C PRO A 124 -10.68 4.55 30.11
N ASN A 125 -11.60 4.80 29.18
CA ASN A 125 -11.87 3.87 28.08
C ASN A 125 -10.69 3.74 27.12
N TRP A 126 -10.02 4.85 26.79
CA TRP A 126 -8.84 4.80 25.93
C TRP A 126 -7.69 4.04 26.60
N LEU A 127 -7.51 4.19 27.92
CA LEU A 127 -6.52 3.42 28.68
C LEU A 127 -6.78 1.91 28.57
N GLU A 128 -8.00 1.47 28.88
CA GLU A 128 -8.32 0.04 28.97
C GLU A 128 -8.44 -0.64 27.59
N PHE A 129 -9.00 0.05 26.59
CA PHE A 129 -9.29 -0.56 25.29
C PHE A 129 -8.27 -0.24 24.20
N VAL A 130 -7.38 0.74 24.39
CA VAL A 130 -6.38 1.14 23.38
C VAL A 130 -4.96 1.03 23.90
N LEU A 131 -4.60 1.78 24.95
CA LEU A 131 -3.21 1.86 25.41
C LEU A 131 -2.74 0.55 26.05
N LYS A 132 -3.48 0.01 27.01
CA LYS A 132 -3.11 -1.23 27.74
C LYS A 132 -2.97 -2.44 26.80
N PRO A 133 -3.93 -2.76 25.90
CA PRO A 133 -3.78 -3.88 24.98
C PRO A 133 -2.58 -3.71 24.04
N LYS A 134 -2.28 -2.47 23.63
CA LYS A 134 -1.12 -2.18 22.76
C LYS A 134 0.20 -2.37 23.49
N LEU A 135 0.31 -1.90 24.73
CA LEU A 135 1.51 -2.11 25.54
C LEU A 135 1.76 -3.58 25.81
N LEU A 136 0.73 -4.35 26.17
CA LEU A 136 0.86 -5.81 26.35
C LEU A 136 1.27 -6.53 25.06
N SER A 137 0.75 -6.08 23.91
CA SER A 137 1.16 -6.63 22.61
C SER A 137 2.61 -6.29 22.28
N TRP A 138 3.07 -5.07 22.59
CA TRP A 138 4.44 -4.63 22.31
C TRP A 138 5.46 -5.24 23.26
N SER A 139 5.09 -5.47 24.52
CA SER A 139 5.95 -6.09 25.53
C SER A 139 6.32 -7.54 25.17
N GLN A 140 5.45 -8.22 24.42
CA GLN A 140 5.65 -9.59 23.94
C GLN A 140 6.22 -9.68 22.52
N SER A 141 6.41 -8.54 21.85
CA SER A 141 6.87 -8.54 20.46
C SER A 141 8.34 -8.94 20.33
N LYS A 142 8.69 -9.70 19.30
CA LYS A 142 10.09 -9.94 18.95
C LYS A 142 10.67 -8.67 18.33
N GLN A 143 11.85 -8.23 18.78
CA GLN A 143 12.56 -7.11 18.17
C GLN A 143 12.99 -7.50 16.76
N ASP A 144 12.32 -6.95 15.75
CA ASP A 144 12.83 -6.99 14.36
C ASP A 144 13.79 -5.81 14.19
N GLU A 145 15.08 -6.07 14.27
CA GLU A 145 16.14 -5.05 14.13
C GLU A 145 16.26 -4.48 12.70
N SER A 146 15.56 -5.03 11.70
CA SER A 146 15.80 -4.74 10.27
C SER A 146 14.63 -4.12 9.49
N LYS A 147 13.62 -3.54 10.16
CA LYS A 147 12.53 -2.87 9.43
C LYS A 147 12.98 -1.49 8.93
N LEU A 148 12.99 -1.33 7.60
CA LEU A 148 13.11 -0.03 6.92
C LEU A 148 12.18 1.00 7.59
N LYS A 149 12.80 2.05 8.16
CA LYS A 149 12.11 3.24 8.69
C LYS A 149 11.28 3.85 7.56
N SER A 150 10.07 4.31 7.87
CA SER A 150 9.27 5.01 6.86
C SER A 150 9.76 6.44 6.74
N LEU A 151 9.89 6.94 5.51
CA LEU A 151 10.43 8.27 5.21
C LEU A 151 11.85 8.44 5.78
N GLY A 152 12.68 7.40 5.68
CA GLY A 152 14.07 7.42 6.14
C GLY A 152 14.98 8.33 5.30
N MET A 153 14.60 8.65 4.07
CA MET A 153 15.39 9.46 3.14
C MET A 153 15.01 10.94 3.15
N VAL A 154 13.90 11.31 3.81
CA VAL A 154 13.39 12.67 3.85
C VAL A 154 13.18 13.18 5.27
N ASN A 155 13.31 14.49 5.47
CA ASN A 155 12.93 15.11 6.72
C ASN A 155 11.41 15.03 6.88
N VAL A 156 10.97 14.33 7.91
CA VAL A 156 9.56 13.97 8.08
C VAL A 156 8.67 15.19 8.36
N GLU A 157 9.20 16.23 9.01
CA GLU A 157 8.50 17.50 9.24
C GLU A 157 8.28 18.23 7.90
N LYS A 158 9.36 18.49 7.16
CA LYS A 158 9.29 19.14 5.84
C LYS A 158 8.34 18.40 4.89
N TYR A 159 8.41 17.07 4.88
CA TYR A 159 7.49 16.23 4.11
C TYR A 159 6.03 16.42 4.54
N ASN A 160 5.73 16.34 5.84
CA ASN A 160 4.36 16.42 6.32
C ASN A 160 3.75 17.80 6.05
N ASP A 161 4.54 18.87 6.26
CA ASP A 161 4.11 20.23 6.03
C ASP A 161 3.87 20.50 4.55
N LEU A 162 4.79 20.07 3.67
CA LEU A 162 4.58 20.18 2.23
C LEU A 162 3.37 19.38 1.78
N TYR A 163 3.20 18.15 2.27
CA TYR A 163 2.04 17.32 1.92
C TYR A 163 0.72 17.95 2.36
N LYS A 164 0.65 18.62 3.52
CA LYS A 164 -0.52 19.43 3.92
C LYS A 164 -0.78 20.56 2.93
N LYS A 165 0.24 21.35 2.60
CA LYS A 165 0.14 22.46 1.63
C LYS A 165 -0.34 21.99 0.26
N LEU A 166 0.20 20.87 -0.25
CA LEU A 166 -0.21 20.31 -1.53
C LEU A 166 -1.66 19.84 -1.52
N LYS A 167 -2.13 19.22 -0.42
CA LYS A 167 -3.56 18.89 -0.26
C LYS A 167 -4.43 20.13 -0.29
N GLU A 168 -4.09 21.15 0.48
CA GLU A 168 -4.84 22.41 0.53
C GLU A 168 -4.90 23.10 -0.84
N LYS A 169 -3.78 23.14 -1.56
CA LYS A 169 -3.66 23.81 -2.86
C LYS A 169 -4.37 23.06 -4.00
N HIS A 170 -4.25 21.74 -4.06
CA HIS A 170 -4.64 20.97 -5.26
C HIS A 170 -5.91 20.15 -5.12
N SER A 171 -6.24 19.67 -3.92
CA SER A 171 -7.23 18.59 -3.77
C SER A 171 -8.62 18.93 -4.33
N GLN A 172 -9.14 20.14 -4.09
CA GLN A 172 -10.45 20.55 -4.58
C GLN A 172 -10.54 20.51 -6.12
N ARG A 173 -9.58 21.13 -6.80
CA ARG A 173 -9.54 21.17 -8.27
C ARG A 173 -9.36 19.76 -8.87
N LEU A 174 -8.51 18.93 -8.26
CA LEU A 174 -8.30 17.56 -8.71
C LEU A 174 -9.53 16.68 -8.54
N LEU A 175 -10.30 16.87 -7.46
CA LEU A 175 -11.59 16.21 -7.25
C LEU A 175 -12.61 16.58 -8.34
N GLU A 176 -12.63 17.85 -8.75
CA GLU A 176 -13.48 18.34 -9.84
C GLU A 176 -13.08 17.71 -11.18
N TYR A 177 -11.78 17.61 -11.48
CA TYR A 177 -11.27 16.90 -12.65
C TYR A 177 -11.67 15.43 -12.65
N TRP A 178 -11.49 14.72 -11.54
CA TRP A 178 -11.87 13.31 -11.41
C TRP A 178 -13.36 13.08 -11.66
N LYS A 179 -14.20 13.95 -11.08
CA LYS A 179 -15.66 13.90 -11.26
C LYS A 179 -16.05 14.18 -12.71
N THR A 180 -15.43 15.17 -13.33
CA THR A 180 -15.71 15.57 -14.72
C THR A 180 -15.29 14.49 -15.71
N ALA A 181 -14.14 13.85 -15.48
CA ALA A 181 -13.65 12.73 -16.30
C ALA A 181 -14.48 11.44 -16.14
N GLN A 182 -15.35 11.37 -15.12
CA GLN A 182 -16.10 10.17 -14.75
C GLN A 182 -15.17 8.95 -14.59
N GLU A 183 -14.07 9.13 -13.88
CA GLU A 183 -13.16 8.05 -13.55
C GLU A 183 -13.84 7.03 -12.62
N SER A 184 -13.57 5.76 -12.85
CA SER A 184 -14.10 4.66 -12.03
C SER A 184 -13.28 4.42 -10.76
N THR A 185 -12.12 5.05 -10.66
CA THR A 185 -11.18 4.93 -9.55
C THR A 185 -11.58 5.83 -8.38
N ASP A 186 -11.21 5.45 -7.16
CA ASP A 186 -11.45 6.27 -5.96
C ASP A 186 -10.56 7.53 -5.99
N PRO A 187 -11.14 8.73 -6.21
CA PRO A 187 -10.35 9.95 -6.36
C PRO A 187 -9.50 10.26 -5.14
N LEU A 188 -10.03 10.03 -3.92
CA LEU A 188 -9.32 10.38 -2.69
C LEU A 188 -8.07 9.53 -2.52
N LYS A 189 -8.13 8.27 -2.92
CA LYS A 189 -6.95 7.40 -2.86
C LYS A 189 -5.86 7.90 -3.81
N PHE A 190 -6.18 8.09 -5.10
CA PHE A 190 -5.18 8.43 -6.12
C PHE A 190 -4.63 9.85 -5.95
N ILE A 191 -5.49 10.83 -5.64
CA ILE A 191 -5.07 12.21 -5.41
C ILE A 191 -4.12 12.28 -4.22
N TYR A 192 -4.47 11.70 -3.07
CA TYR A 192 -3.64 11.76 -1.89
C TYR A 192 -2.39 10.88 -1.97
N GLU A 193 -2.38 9.86 -2.83
CA GLU A 193 -1.19 9.07 -3.14
C GLU A 193 -0.18 9.91 -3.93
N ASP A 194 -0.59 10.52 -5.04
CA ASP A 194 0.33 11.30 -5.88
C ASP A 194 0.76 12.61 -5.22
N LEU A 195 -0.11 13.29 -4.44
CA LEU A 195 0.31 14.46 -3.66
C LEU A 195 1.35 14.11 -2.58
N ALA A 196 1.26 12.91 -2.00
CA ALA A 196 2.26 12.42 -1.06
C ALA A 196 3.58 12.06 -1.77
N ILE A 197 3.52 11.45 -2.96
CA ILE A 197 4.71 11.16 -3.78
C ILE A 197 5.39 12.46 -4.23
N ALA A 198 4.62 13.46 -4.67
CA ALA A 198 5.13 14.78 -5.04
C ALA A 198 5.84 15.45 -3.85
N ALA A 199 5.21 15.47 -2.67
CA ALA A 199 5.84 16.02 -1.46
C ALA A 199 7.15 15.29 -1.11
N TYR A 200 7.18 13.96 -1.28
CA TYR A 200 8.38 13.16 -1.05
C TYR A 200 9.51 13.55 -2.00
N LEU A 201 9.24 13.61 -3.31
CA LEU A 201 10.23 13.94 -4.33
C LEU A 201 10.80 15.35 -4.15
N ILE A 202 9.93 16.34 -3.94
CA ILE A 202 10.35 17.74 -3.73
C ILE A 202 11.29 17.86 -2.52
N VAL A 203 10.93 17.24 -1.39
CA VAL A 203 11.75 17.28 -0.18
C VAL A 203 13.07 16.51 -0.39
N LEU A 204 13.00 15.35 -1.06
CA LEU A 204 14.18 14.54 -1.38
C LEU A 204 15.17 15.34 -2.23
N TRP A 205 14.71 15.97 -3.32
CA TRP A 205 15.53 16.75 -4.23
C TRP A 205 16.23 17.91 -3.52
N GLY A 206 15.49 18.66 -2.71
CA GLY A 206 16.08 19.75 -1.92
C GLY A 206 17.11 19.28 -0.89
N GLN A 207 16.89 18.13 -0.23
CA GLN A 207 17.84 17.61 0.78
C GLN A 207 19.09 16.99 0.17
N THR A 208 18.95 16.35 -0.98
CA THR A 208 20.07 15.71 -1.69
C THR A 208 20.77 16.66 -2.65
N GLN A 209 20.26 17.89 -2.82
CA GLN A 209 20.74 18.88 -3.80
C GLN A 209 20.76 18.31 -5.23
N THR A 210 19.70 17.57 -5.57
CA THR A 210 19.55 16.88 -6.86
C THR A 210 18.30 17.33 -7.59
N GLU A 211 17.88 18.58 -7.39
CA GLU A 211 16.75 19.16 -8.11
C GLU A 211 16.88 18.96 -9.62
N PRO A 212 15.87 18.39 -10.28
CA PRO A 212 15.95 18.08 -11.69
C PRO A 212 15.97 19.36 -12.52
N LYS A 213 16.79 19.39 -13.58
CA LYS A 213 16.58 20.36 -14.67
C LYS A 213 15.26 20.10 -15.36
N ALA A 214 14.98 18.83 -15.63
CA ALA A 214 13.67 18.32 -15.96
C ALA A 214 13.53 16.85 -15.55
N PHE A 215 12.32 16.40 -15.26
CA PHE A 215 12.03 14.99 -15.01
C PHE A 215 11.18 14.36 -16.13
N ALA A 216 11.24 13.04 -16.27
CA ALA A 216 10.30 12.27 -17.09
C ALA A 216 9.67 11.13 -16.27
N ASP A 217 8.34 11.11 -16.18
CA ASP A 217 7.57 10.02 -15.57
C ASP A 217 7.17 9.00 -16.64
N LEU A 218 7.74 7.80 -16.56
CA LEU A 218 7.58 6.74 -17.55
C LEU A 218 6.46 5.78 -17.11
N GLY A 219 5.40 5.71 -17.90
CA GLY A 219 4.14 5.06 -17.51
C GLY A 219 3.30 5.96 -16.61
N CYS A 220 3.24 7.26 -16.91
CA CYS A 220 2.62 8.27 -16.04
C CYS A 220 1.10 8.14 -15.87
N GLY A 221 0.44 7.25 -16.62
CA GLY A 221 -0.98 6.96 -16.48
C GLY A 221 -1.84 8.21 -16.63
N ASN A 222 -2.55 8.58 -15.56
CA ASN A 222 -3.45 9.74 -15.55
C ASN A 222 -2.71 11.09 -15.59
N GLY A 223 -1.38 11.11 -15.53
CA GLY A 223 -0.56 12.33 -15.61
C GLY A 223 -0.62 13.22 -14.36
N LEU A 224 -1.23 12.78 -13.26
CA LEU A 224 -1.46 13.61 -12.08
C LEU A 224 -0.16 14.03 -11.40
N LEU A 225 0.79 13.10 -11.22
CA LEU A 225 2.08 13.42 -10.60
C LEU A 225 2.83 14.48 -11.41
N VAL A 226 2.84 14.35 -12.74
CA VAL A 226 3.43 15.33 -13.67
C VAL A 226 2.75 16.70 -13.53
N HIS A 227 1.41 16.71 -13.52
CA HIS A 227 0.63 17.93 -13.35
C HIS A 227 0.99 18.67 -12.05
N VAL A 228 1.01 17.94 -10.92
CA VAL A 228 1.31 18.51 -9.61
C VAL A 228 2.73 19.06 -9.56
N LEU A 229 3.73 18.29 -10.01
CA LEU A 229 5.13 18.72 -9.98
C LEU A 229 5.37 19.95 -10.88
N ASN A 230 4.79 19.98 -12.08
CA ASN A 230 4.84 21.15 -12.97
C ASN A 230 4.19 22.38 -12.31
N ALA A 231 3.04 22.21 -11.63
CA ALA A 231 2.37 23.28 -10.90
C ALA A 231 3.12 23.77 -9.64
N GLU A 232 4.06 22.98 -9.14
CA GLU A 232 5.01 23.36 -8.08
C GLU A 232 6.34 23.91 -8.63
N GLY A 233 6.46 24.10 -9.94
CA GLY A 233 7.62 24.72 -10.60
C GLY A 233 8.72 23.74 -11.02
N TYR A 234 8.50 22.44 -10.91
CA TYR A 234 9.44 21.43 -11.39
C TYR A 234 9.08 21.08 -12.83
N LYS A 235 9.97 21.40 -13.79
CA LYS A 235 9.74 21.08 -15.19
C LYS A 235 9.76 19.56 -15.40
N GLY A 236 8.77 19.01 -16.08
CA GLY A 236 8.83 17.61 -16.47
C GLY A 236 7.73 17.17 -17.41
N TYR A 237 7.86 15.91 -17.82
CA TYR A 237 7.10 15.30 -18.90
C TYR A 237 6.57 13.93 -18.47
N GLY A 238 5.40 13.55 -18.94
CA GLY A 238 4.81 12.24 -18.71
C GLY A 238 4.71 11.45 -20.01
N TYR A 239 5.20 10.22 -20.02
CA TYR A 239 5.04 9.30 -21.15
C TYR A 239 4.08 8.19 -20.74
N ASP A 240 3.02 7.98 -21.51
CA ASP A 240 2.15 6.81 -21.39
C ASP A 240 1.75 6.31 -22.77
N ILE A 241 1.55 4.99 -22.90
CA ILE A 241 1.13 4.39 -24.18
C ILE A 241 -0.20 4.94 -24.69
N ARG A 242 -1.01 5.54 -23.80
CA ARG A 242 -2.33 6.09 -24.13
C ARG A 242 -2.63 7.36 -23.34
N LYS A 243 -3.26 8.32 -24.02
CA LYS A 243 -3.87 9.47 -23.36
C LYS A 243 -5.02 9.01 -22.46
N ARG A 244 -5.00 9.45 -21.20
CA ARG A 244 -6.10 9.20 -20.25
C ARG A 244 -7.11 10.34 -20.28
N LYS A 245 -8.33 10.07 -19.81
CA LYS A 245 -9.43 11.04 -19.79
C LYS A 245 -9.06 12.33 -19.04
N LEU A 246 -8.28 12.21 -17.97
CA LEU A 246 -7.83 13.36 -17.18
C LEU A 246 -6.95 14.33 -17.96
N TRP A 247 -6.22 13.86 -18.97
CA TRP A 247 -5.25 14.70 -19.68
C TRP A 247 -5.94 15.91 -20.30
N SER A 248 -7.12 15.75 -20.90
CA SER A 248 -7.86 16.87 -21.51
C SER A 248 -8.42 17.90 -20.52
N LEU A 249 -8.40 17.60 -19.22
CA LEU A 249 -8.93 18.50 -18.17
C LEU A 249 -7.84 19.34 -17.50
N TYR A 250 -6.58 18.96 -17.65
CA TYR A 250 -5.46 19.73 -17.10
C TYR A 250 -5.25 21.05 -17.86
N PRO A 251 -4.56 22.04 -17.26
CA PRO A 251 -4.11 23.25 -17.96
C PRO A 251 -3.29 22.92 -19.21
N GLU A 252 -3.34 23.81 -20.21
CA GLU A 252 -2.67 23.63 -21.51
C GLU A 252 -1.19 23.26 -21.36
N ASP A 253 -0.48 23.95 -20.46
CA ASP A 253 0.94 23.72 -20.16
C ASP A 253 1.19 22.27 -19.74
N THR A 254 0.31 21.70 -18.91
CA THR A 254 0.39 20.30 -18.49
C THR A 254 0.05 19.37 -19.66
N GLN A 255 -0.94 19.70 -20.48
CA GLN A 255 -1.31 18.87 -21.64
C GLN A 255 -0.14 18.73 -22.62
N GLN A 256 0.61 19.80 -22.84
CA GLN A 256 1.81 19.80 -23.69
C GLN A 256 2.96 18.97 -23.09
N SER A 257 2.98 18.79 -21.77
CA SER A 257 3.94 17.93 -21.07
C SER A 257 3.56 16.44 -21.05
N LEU A 258 2.36 16.06 -21.48
CA LEU A 258 1.87 14.68 -21.46
C LEU A 258 1.88 14.08 -22.87
N ILE A 259 2.68 13.03 -23.06
CA ILE A 259 3.07 12.49 -24.36
C ILE A 259 2.52 11.07 -24.49
N GLU A 260 1.63 10.89 -25.48
CA GLU A 260 1.09 9.57 -25.83
C GLU A 260 2.12 8.80 -26.66
N GLN A 261 2.97 8.04 -26.00
CA GLN A 261 4.04 7.26 -26.62
C GLN A 261 4.35 5.99 -25.81
N ALA A 262 4.50 4.87 -26.51
CA ALA A 262 5.01 3.64 -25.92
C ALA A 262 6.49 3.80 -25.55
N VAL A 263 6.84 3.46 -24.31
CA VAL A 263 8.24 3.36 -23.87
C VAL A 263 8.75 1.97 -24.23
N ASP A 264 9.27 1.81 -25.45
CA ASP A 264 10.03 0.62 -25.84
C ASP A 264 11.43 0.71 -25.22
N PRO A 265 11.77 -0.12 -24.22
CA PRO A 265 13.00 0.06 -23.48
C PRO A 265 14.28 0.06 -24.34
N ASN A 266 14.28 -0.67 -25.46
CA ASN A 266 15.48 -0.77 -26.30
C ASN A 266 15.68 0.44 -27.21
N ASN A 267 14.59 1.07 -27.65
CA ASN A 267 14.61 2.16 -28.63
C ASN A 267 14.20 3.51 -28.04
N PHE A 268 13.79 3.55 -26.78
CA PHE A 268 13.33 4.78 -26.13
C PHE A 268 14.44 5.83 -26.10
N ARG A 269 14.04 7.05 -26.45
CA ARG A 269 14.84 8.26 -26.40
C ARG A 269 13.98 9.35 -25.75
N LEU A 270 14.64 10.23 -25.02
CA LEU A 270 14.00 11.41 -24.48
C LEU A 270 13.98 12.47 -25.58
N ASP A 271 12.82 13.03 -25.86
CA ASP A 271 12.69 14.16 -26.80
C ASP A 271 13.27 15.46 -26.22
N PHE A 272 13.50 15.47 -24.90
CA PHE A 272 13.93 16.64 -24.14
C PHE A 272 15.30 16.36 -23.49
N PRO A 273 16.38 16.99 -23.99
CA PRO A 273 17.76 16.69 -23.57
C PRO A 273 18.10 17.23 -22.17
N ASP A 274 17.24 18.05 -21.58
CA ASP A 274 17.38 18.58 -20.22
C ASP A 274 16.86 17.64 -19.14
N VAL A 275 16.26 16.50 -19.51
CA VAL A 275 15.79 15.51 -18.54
C VAL A 275 16.97 14.78 -17.90
N ASP A 276 17.13 14.96 -16.59
CA ASP A 276 18.16 14.34 -15.76
C ASP A 276 17.60 13.47 -14.63
N TRP A 277 16.27 13.32 -14.58
CA TRP A 277 15.55 12.46 -13.64
C TRP A 277 14.48 11.61 -14.33
N LEU A 278 14.45 10.33 -14.00
CA LEU A 278 13.34 9.43 -14.36
C LEU A 278 12.49 9.10 -13.14
N ILE A 279 11.18 9.11 -13.32
CA ILE A 279 10.20 8.66 -12.34
C ILE A 279 9.50 7.44 -12.91
N GLY A 280 9.33 6.41 -12.09
CA GLY A 280 8.45 5.28 -12.37
C GLY A 280 7.49 5.14 -11.21
N ASN A 281 6.42 5.92 -11.22
CA ASN A 281 5.35 5.81 -10.23
C ASN A 281 4.38 4.72 -10.68
N HIS A 282 4.49 3.52 -10.08
CA HIS A 282 3.61 2.40 -10.41
C HIS A 282 3.62 2.04 -11.91
N SER A 283 4.80 2.07 -12.53
CA SER A 283 5.01 1.95 -13.97
C SER A 283 4.87 0.53 -14.56
N ASP A 284 4.13 -0.36 -13.87
CA ASP A 284 3.81 -1.72 -14.30
C ASP A 284 5.01 -2.50 -14.89
N GLU A 285 4.93 -2.92 -16.17
CA GLU A 285 5.95 -3.69 -16.90
C GLU A 285 7.29 -2.94 -17.02
N LEU A 286 7.29 -1.60 -16.91
CA LEU A 286 8.48 -0.77 -16.98
C LEU A 286 9.26 -0.74 -15.67
N SER A 287 8.69 -1.23 -14.56
CA SER A 287 9.35 -1.21 -13.25
C SER A 287 10.79 -1.76 -13.27
N PRO A 288 11.07 -2.98 -13.81
CA PRO A 288 12.45 -3.47 -13.91
C PRO A 288 13.30 -2.72 -14.94
N TRP A 289 12.69 -2.05 -15.91
CA TRP A 289 13.41 -1.30 -16.96
C TRP A 289 13.86 0.09 -16.52
N LEU A 290 13.20 0.70 -15.52
CA LEU A 290 13.51 2.07 -15.12
C LEU A 290 14.99 2.27 -14.73
N PRO A 291 15.64 1.39 -13.92
CA PRO A 291 17.06 1.52 -13.63
C PRO A 291 17.96 1.32 -14.86
N VAL A 292 17.56 0.45 -15.80
CA VAL A 292 18.30 0.23 -17.05
C VAL A 292 18.24 1.48 -17.92
N LEU A 293 17.05 2.06 -18.11
CA LEU A 293 16.84 3.31 -18.84
C LEU A 293 17.60 4.46 -18.20
N ALA A 294 17.58 4.58 -16.88
CA ALA A 294 18.35 5.59 -16.16
C ALA A 294 19.86 5.44 -16.40
N GLY A 295 20.36 4.20 -16.42
CA GLY A 295 21.75 3.91 -16.76
C GLY A 295 22.12 4.27 -18.20
N ARG A 296 21.23 3.99 -19.17
CA ARG A 296 21.42 4.30 -20.59
C ARG A 296 21.38 5.81 -20.87
N LEU A 297 20.47 6.52 -20.21
CA LEU A 297 20.24 7.96 -20.37
C LEU A 297 21.11 8.81 -19.45
N ASN A 298 21.88 8.18 -18.56
CA ASN A 298 22.71 8.83 -17.55
C ASN A 298 21.92 9.81 -16.66
N THR A 299 20.79 9.35 -16.15
CA THR A 299 19.88 10.12 -15.29
C THR A 299 19.83 9.53 -13.88
N ASN A 300 19.37 10.32 -12.93
CA ASN A 300 18.88 9.82 -11.66
C ASN A 300 17.53 9.11 -11.85
N TYR A 301 17.11 8.30 -10.88
CA TYR A 301 15.76 7.75 -10.91
C TYR A 301 15.10 7.60 -9.54
N PHE A 302 13.77 7.71 -9.53
CA PHE A 302 12.86 7.25 -8.47
C PHE A 302 11.94 6.17 -9.03
N LEU A 303 11.82 5.05 -8.33
CA LEU A 303 10.95 3.94 -8.73
C LEU A 303 10.07 3.49 -7.57
N LEU A 304 8.76 3.48 -7.79
CA LEU A 304 7.76 2.92 -6.89
C LEU A 304 7.07 1.71 -7.55
N PRO A 305 7.67 0.50 -7.48
CA PRO A 305 7.19 -0.66 -8.21
C PRO A 305 5.89 -1.20 -7.62
N CYS A 306 4.91 -1.53 -8.47
CA CYS A 306 3.60 -2.06 -8.07
C CYS A 306 3.37 -3.52 -8.52
N CYS A 307 3.55 -3.76 -9.83
CA CYS A 307 3.18 -4.98 -10.52
C CYS A 307 4.41 -5.83 -10.84
N PRO A 308 4.40 -7.13 -10.49
CA PRO A 308 5.58 -7.97 -10.57
C PRO A 308 5.80 -8.46 -12.01
N TYR A 309 6.70 -7.79 -12.74
CA TYR A 309 7.13 -8.11 -14.10
C TYR A 309 8.65 -8.28 -14.18
N GLU A 310 9.10 -9.09 -15.14
CA GLU A 310 10.51 -9.26 -15.49
C GLU A 310 10.85 -8.40 -16.73
N LEU A 311 12.15 -8.25 -17.05
CA LEU A 311 12.59 -7.47 -18.22
C LEU A 311 11.96 -7.95 -19.54
N SER A 312 11.59 -9.23 -19.65
CA SER A 312 10.89 -9.76 -20.83
C SER A 312 9.45 -9.27 -20.99
N GLY A 313 8.89 -8.58 -19.99
CA GLY A 313 7.47 -8.26 -19.91
C GLY A 313 6.60 -9.41 -19.36
N ALA A 314 7.21 -10.57 -19.06
CA ALA A 314 6.50 -11.67 -18.40
C ALA A 314 6.23 -11.37 -16.92
N LYS A 315 5.19 -11.99 -16.35
CA LYS A 315 4.91 -11.90 -14.91
C LYS A 315 6.04 -12.54 -14.12
N PHE A 316 6.59 -11.79 -13.17
CA PHE A 316 7.64 -12.26 -12.29
C PHE A 316 7.20 -13.48 -11.49
N ARG A 317 8.02 -14.53 -11.58
CA ARG A 317 7.81 -15.78 -10.86
C ARG A 317 8.49 -15.69 -9.51
N ARG A 318 7.71 -15.87 -8.44
CA ARG A 318 8.21 -15.88 -7.06
C ARG A 318 9.35 -16.90 -6.91
N ARG A 319 10.48 -16.42 -6.39
CA ARG A 319 11.75 -17.13 -6.20
C ARG A 319 12.01 -17.43 -4.72
N ASN A 320 11.46 -16.60 -3.82
CA ASN A 320 11.57 -16.79 -2.38
C ASN A 320 10.19 -16.89 -1.70
N THR A 321 9.88 -18.08 -1.18
CA THR A 321 8.60 -18.35 -0.51
C THR A 321 8.57 -17.93 0.96
N LYS A 322 9.71 -17.57 1.56
CA LYS A 322 9.80 -17.12 2.96
C LYS A 322 9.34 -15.67 3.17
N ILE A 323 9.38 -14.86 2.11
CA ILE A 323 8.97 -13.44 2.12
C ILE A 323 7.75 -13.22 1.24
N SER A 324 7.04 -12.11 1.39
CA SER A 324 5.88 -11.83 0.53
C SER A 324 6.28 -11.76 -0.95
N ALA A 325 5.36 -12.11 -1.87
CA ALA A 325 5.62 -12.03 -3.31
C ALA A 325 6.04 -10.61 -3.76
N TYR A 326 5.53 -9.57 -3.08
CA TYR A 326 5.94 -8.20 -3.34
C TYR A 326 7.38 -7.91 -2.88
N GLN A 327 7.76 -8.36 -1.69
CA GLN A 327 9.14 -8.19 -1.20
C GLN A 327 10.14 -8.93 -2.10
N ASP A 328 9.80 -10.13 -2.56
CA ASP A 328 10.63 -10.91 -3.49
C ASP A 328 10.82 -10.18 -4.83
N PHE A 329 9.73 -9.64 -5.38
CA PHE A 329 9.80 -8.78 -6.56
C PHE A 329 10.61 -7.49 -6.30
N PHE A 330 10.45 -6.85 -5.16
CA PHE A 330 11.21 -5.65 -4.79
C PHE A 330 12.71 -5.94 -4.67
N GLN A 331 13.10 -7.10 -4.11
CA GLN A 331 14.48 -7.57 -4.09
C GLN A 331 15.03 -7.82 -5.50
N TYR A 332 14.21 -8.38 -6.40
CA TYR A 332 14.58 -8.55 -7.81
C TYR A 332 14.90 -7.20 -8.47
N VAL A 333 14.00 -6.22 -8.38
CA VAL A 333 14.21 -4.89 -8.98
C VAL A 333 15.38 -4.15 -8.33
N THR A 334 15.59 -4.33 -7.02
CA THR A 334 16.78 -3.82 -6.31
C THR A 334 18.05 -4.38 -6.94
N LYS A 335 18.09 -5.68 -7.19
CA LYS A 335 19.24 -6.33 -7.83
C LYS A 335 19.46 -5.78 -9.24
N ILE A 336 18.42 -5.63 -10.05
CA ILE A 336 18.53 -5.03 -11.40
C ILE A 336 19.22 -3.67 -11.31
N SER A 337 18.80 -2.82 -10.38
CA SER A 337 19.40 -1.50 -10.21
C SER A 337 20.88 -1.55 -9.77
N GLN A 338 21.24 -2.47 -8.87
CA GLN A 338 22.64 -2.69 -8.47
C GLN A 338 23.50 -3.17 -9.65
N GLU A 339 22.98 -4.06 -10.50
CA GLU A 339 23.66 -4.52 -11.71
C GLU A 339 23.79 -3.40 -12.76
N CYS A 340 22.84 -2.46 -12.80
CA CYS A 340 22.95 -1.23 -13.57
C CYS A 340 24.02 -0.26 -13.03
N GLY A 341 24.58 -0.54 -11.85
CA GLY A 341 25.70 0.19 -11.26
C GLY A 341 25.33 1.30 -10.29
N PHE A 342 24.06 1.40 -9.91
CA PHE A 342 23.58 2.40 -8.96
C PHE A 342 23.93 2.01 -7.52
N GLU A 343 24.25 3.01 -6.72
CA GLU A 343 24.15 2.92 -5.26
C GLU A 343 22.67 3.02 -4.88
N VAL A 344 22.03 1.86 -4.73
CA VAL A 344 20.58 1.77 -4.59
C VAL A 344 20.15 2.14 -3.18
N LEU A 345 19.46 3.25 -3.05
CA LEU A 345 18.83 3.67 -1.79
C LEU A 345 17.38 3.18 -1.77
N GLN A 346 16.89 2.84 -0.59
CA GLN A 346 15.52 2.35 -0.40
C GLN A 346 14.80 3.21 0.64
N ASP A 347 13.52 3.48 0.40
CA ASP A 347 12.67 4.09 1.42
C ASP A 347 11.28 3.45 1.43
N ARG A 348 10.57 3.62 2.54
CA ARG A 348 9.18 3.24 2.72
C ARG A 348 8.31 4.48 2.84
N LEU A 349 7.54 4.79 1.81
CA LEU A 349 6.66 5.95 1.74
C LEU A 349 5.43 5.80 2.65
N LYS A 350 4.90 6.94 3.10
CA LYS A 350 3.61 7.05 3.82
C LYS A 350 2.48 7.49 2.89
N ILE A 351 2.10 6.57 2.01
CA ILE A 351 1.03 6.72 1.00
C ILE A 351 -0.12 5.74 1.27
N PRO A 352 -1.35 5.97 0.74
CA PRO A 352 -2.48 5.04 0.86
C PRO A 352 -2.37 3.79 -0.04
N SER A 353 -1.18 3.19 -0.11
CA SER A 353 -0.86 2.00 -0.90
C SER A 353 -0.17 0.92 -0.05
N THR A 354 -0.38 -0.34 -0.44
CA THR A 354 0.42 -1.47 0.08
C THR A 354 1.78 -1.57 -0.63
N LYS A 355 1.91 -0.95 -1.80
CA LYS A 355 3.10 -0.93 -2.67
C LYS A 355 3.88 0.37 -2.42
N ARG A 356 4.49 0.45 -1.24
CA ARG A 356 5.05 1.70 -0.69
C ARG A 356 6.56 1.69 -0.51
N LEU A 357 7.25 0.67 -1.02
CA LEU A 357 8.71 0.62 -0.98
C LEU A 357 9.24 1.23 -2.28
N ALA A 358 10.08 2.24 -2.19
CA ALA A 358 10.68 2.93 -3.32
C ALA A 358 12.16 2.61 -3.43
N LEU A 359 12.67 2.64 -4.66
CA LEU A 359 14.09 2.61 -4.98
C LEU A 359 14.53 3.96 -5.56
N LEU A 360 15.74 4.36 -5.21
CA LEU A 360 16.38 5.58 -5.67
C LEU A 360 17.76 5.25 -6.22
N GLY A 361 18.09 5.80 -7.39
CA GLY A 361 19.43 5.78 -7.95
C GLY A 361 19.89 7.21 -8.22
N ILE A 362 20.64 7.79 -7.29
CA ILE A 362 21.18 9.16 -7.40
C ILE A 362 22.66 9.14 -7.79
N LYS A 363 23.37 8.09 -7.41
CA LYS A 363 24.79 7.91 -7.69
C LYS A 363 25.01 6.60 -8.41
N ARG A 364 25.84 6.62 -9.46
CA ARG A 364 26.19 5.46 -10.28
C ARG A 364 27.71 5.34 -10.36
N ASN A 365 28.25 4.19 -9.96
CA ASN A 365 29.70 4.01 -9.73
C ASN A 365 30.41 3.17 -10.80
N THR A 366 29.70 2.51 -11.72
CA THR A 366 30.31 1.56 -12.67
C THR A 366 29.73 1.66 -14.07
N SER A 367 30.58 1.39 -15.05
CA SER A 367 30.29 1.25 -16.48
C SER A 367 30.13 -0.22 -16.89
N LYS A 368 29.43 -1.04 -16.08
CA LYS A 368 29.03 -2.37 -16.53
C LYS A 368 28.31 -2.23 -17.88
N ASP A 369 28.63 -3.13 -18.80
CA ASP A 369 27.92 -3.21 -20.08
C ASP A 369 26.47 -3.58 -19.80
N LEU A 370 25.60 -2.56 -19.85
CA LEU A 370 24.18 -2.70 -19.57
C LEU A 370 23.53 -3.66 -20.57
N GLU A 371 24.03 -3.71 -21.80
CA GLU A 371 23.42 -4.53 -22.84
C GLU A 371 23.80 -5.99 -22.68
N TYR A 372 25.05 -6.27 -22.31
CA TYR A 372 25.43 -7.61 -21.87
C TYR A 372 24.57 -8.08 -20.68
N PHE A 373 24.41 -7.22 -19.66
CA PHE A 373 23.58 -7.54 -18.49
C PHE A 373 22.12 -7.81 -18.84
N VAL A 374 21.50 -6.95 -19.65
CA VAL A 374 20.10 -7.11 -20.09
C VAL A 374 19.93 -8.42 -20.84
N GLN A 375 20.86 -8.76 -21.75
CA GLN A 375 20.81 -10.02 -22.50
C GLN A 375 20.94 -11.24 -21.58
N GLU A 376 21.91 -11.23 -20.66
CA GLU A 376 22.09 -12.29 -19.66
C GLU A 376 20.83 -12.49 -18.82
N GLU A 377 20.21 -11.41 -18.36
CA GLU A 377 19.03 -11.48 -17.51
C GLU A 377 17.78 -11.99 -18.28
N LEU A 378 17.63 -11.61 -19.55
CA LEU A 378 16.60 -12.14 -20.44
C LEU A 378 16.80 -13.64 -20.71
N ILE A 379 18.04 -14.09 -20.92
CA ILE A 379 18.39 -15.51 -21.14
C ILE A 379 18.11 -16.34 -19.89
N LYS A 380 18.44 -15.81 -18.71
CA LYS A 380 18.34 -16.51 -17.44
C LYS A 380 16.92 -16.91 -17.07
N TYR A 381 15.92 -16.09 -17.45
CA TYR A 381 14.53 -16.26 -17.04
C TYR A 381 13.58 -16.65 -18.18
N LYS A 382 14.12 -17.26 -19.27
CA LYS A 382 13.38 -17.81 -20.45
C LYS A 382 11.91 -18.11 -20.16
N THR A 383 11.07 -17.13 -20.44
CA THR A 383 9.64 -17.32 -20.69
C THR A 383 9.54 -17.32 -22.21
N GLY A 384 8.95 -18.36 -22.81
CA GLY A 384 8.97 -18.57 -24.26
C GLY A 384 8.66 -17.29 -25.05
N ASP A 385 9.43 -17.13 -26.12
CA ASP A 385 9.64 -15.97 -27.01
C ASP A 385 10.74 -15.00 -26.53
N SER A 386 11.78 -14.85 -27.37
CA SER A 386 12.93 -13.96 -27.16
C SER A 386 12.59 -12.47 -27.26
N GLU A 387 11.32 -12.11 -27.42
CA GLU A 387 10.84 -10.76 -27.64
C GLU A 387 10.24 -10.16 -26.37
N ILE A 388 10.61 -8.92 -26.07
CA ILE A 388 10.04 -8.14 -24.96
C ILE A 388 8.56 -7.90 -25.26
N LYS A 389 7.67 -8.38 -24.38
CA LYS A 389 6.23 -8.20 -24.53
C LYS A 389 5.84 -6.80 -24.03
N LEU A 390 5.69 -5.87 -24.96
CA LEU A 390 5.12 -4.56 -24.70
C LEU A 390 3.60 -4.66 -24.56
N ARG A 391 3.01 -3.76 -23.77
CA ARG A 391 1.56 -3.64 -23.64
C ARG A 391 0.98 -3.14 -24.98
N GLU A 392 -0.17 -3.68 -25.38
CA GLU A 392 -0.92 -3.17 -26.53
C GLU A 392 -1.50 -1.79 -26.22
N LYS A 393 -1.64 -0.94 -27.25
CA LYS A 393 -2.19 0.41 -27.11
C LYS A 393 -3.65 0.40 -26.66
N GLU A 394 -4.42 -0.59 -27.12
CA GLU A 394 -5.82 -0.77 -26.76
C GLU A 394 -5.96 -1.79 -25.62
N GLU A 395 -6.71 -1.44 -24.57
CA GLU A 395 -7.09 -2.42 -23.54
C GLU A 395 -8.33 -3.19 -24.00
N SER A 396 -8.17 -4.49 -24.23
CA SER A 396 -9.32 -5.40 -24.24
C SER A 396 -9.94 -5.41 -22.83
N VAL A 397 -11.21 -5.00 -22.72
CA VAL A 397 -11.93 -4.94 -21.43
C VAL A 397 -12.18 -6.37 -20.92
N ARG A 398 -11.29 -6.89 -20.06
CA ARG A 398 -11.43 -8.21 -19.42
C ARG A 398 -12.23 -8.16 -18.11
N ASN A 399 -13.40 -7.53 -18.14
CA ASN A 399 -14.22 -7.31 -16.93
C ASN A 399 -15.42 -8.27 -16.78
N CYS A 400 -15.50 -9.37 -17.54
CA CYS A 400 -16.71 -10.20 -17.69
C CYS A 400 -18.01 -9.41 -18.03
N THR A 401 -17.97 -8.08 -18.23
CA THR A 401 -19.15 -7.23 -18.45
C THR A 401 -19.53 -7.11 -19.92
N GLN A 402 -18.60 -7.41 -20.83
CA GLN A 402 -18.83 -7.47 -22.28
C GLN A 402 -18.99 -8.91 -22.81
N VAL A 403 -18.91 -9.90 -21.92
CA VAL A 403 -19.14 -11.30 -22.28
C VAL A 403 -20.62 -11.50 -22.49
N ASP A 404 -20.98 -12.21 -23.54
CA ASP A 404 -22.35 -12.63 -23.77
C ASP A 404 -22.87 -13.34 -22.51
N LYS A 405 -23.84 -12.71 -21.83
CA LYS A 405 -24.40 -13.19 -20.56
C LYS A 405 -24.87 -14.63 -20.66
N SER A 406 -25.29 -15.04 -21.86
CA SER A 406 -25.72 -16.41 -22.17
C SER A 406 -24.65 -17.47 -21.86
N ILE A 407 -23.37 -17.19 -22.11
CA ILE A 407 -22.27 -18.14 -21.87
C ILE A 407 -22.03 -18.29 -20.38
N ILE A 408 -21.96 -17.17 -19.64
CA ILE A 408 -21.76 -17.18 -18.20
C ILE A 408 -22.93 -17.85 -17.50
N ASP A 409 -24.16 -17.52 -17.88
CA ASP A 409 -25.36 -18.09 -17.25
C ASP A 409 -25.50 -19.58 -17.58
N GLY A 410 -25.13 -20.03 -18.78
CA GLY A 410 -25.03 -21.44 -19.13
C GLY A 410 -23.99 -22.20 -18.28
N LEU A 411 -22.81 -21.62 -18.07
CA LEU A 411 -21.78 -22.20 -17.19
C LEU A 411 -22.22 -22.27 -15.73
N VAL A 412 -22.84 -21.19 -15.22
CA VAL A 412 -23.38 -21.16 -13.85
C VAL A 412 -24.44 -22.22 -13.67
N LEU A 413 -25.36 -22.38 -14.63
CA LEU A 413 -26.40 -23.41 -14.59
C LEU A 413 -25.81 -24.82 -14.64
N LYS A 414 -24.81 -25.07 -15.49
CA LYS A 414 -24.12 -26.36 -15.58
C LYS A 414 -23.44 -26.73 -14.26
N ILE A 415 -22.71 -25.79 -13.66
CA ILE A 415 -22.05 -25.99 -12.36
C ILE A 415 -23.09 -26.22 -11.26
N PHE A 416 -24.15 -25.41 -11.24
CA PHE A 416 -25.23 -25.54 -10.26
C PHE A 416 -25.89 -26.93 -10.32
N ASN A 417 -26.26 -27.41 -11.51
CA ASN A 417 -26.85 -28.75 -11.67
C ASN A 417 -25.89 -29.85 -11.24
N LYS A 418 -24.59 -29.68 -11.48
CA LYS A 418 -23.57 -30.65 -11.06
C LYS A 418 -23.43 -30.71 -9.54
N ILE A 419 -23.47 -29.57 -8.86
CA ILE A 419 -23.45 -29.51 -7.39
C ILE A 419 -24.76 -30.06 -6.81
N LEU A 420 -25.91 -29.71 -7.39
CA LEU A 420 -27.22 -30.21 -6.95
C LEU A 420 -27.32 -31.74 -7.02
N ALA A 421 -26.66 -32.35 -8.01
CA ALA A 421 -26.63 -33.80 -8.19
C ALA A 421 -25.78 -34.56 -7.15
N SER A 422 -24.99 -33.90 -6.29
CA SER A 422 -24.13 -34.56 -5.31
C SER A 422 -24.85 -35.08 -4.05
N LYS A 423 -26.17 -34.81 -3.92
CA LYS A 423 -27.13 -35.43 -2.98
C LYS A 423 -26.67 -35.54 -1.51
N GLU A 424 -26.24 -34.43 -0.89
CA GLU A 424 -26.15 -34.35 0.59
C GLU A 424 -27.48 -33.91 1.24
N ASP A 425 -28.27 -33.05 0.59
CA ASP A 425 -29.58 -32.54 1.07
C ASP A 425 -30.52 -32.34 -0.14
N LYS A 426 -31.85 -32.31 0.07
CA LYS A 426 -32.85 -32.07 -0.99
C LYS A 426 -32.75 -30.65 -1.57
N TRP A 427 -32.29 -29.69 -0.77
CA TRP A 427 -32.11 -28.29 -1.19
C TRP A 427 -30.65 -27.90 -1.45
N ALA A 428 -29.72 -28.50 -0.72
CA ALA A 428 -28.31 -28.16 -0.78
C ALA A 428 -27.49 -29.27 -1.42
N GLY A 429 -26.50 -28.86 -2.22
CA GLY A 429 -25.47 -29.74 -2.73
C GLY A 429 -24.10 -29.15 -2.41
N ARG A 430 -23.10 -30.03 -2.28
CA ARG A 430 -21.70 -29.64 -2.09
C ARG A 430 -20.79 -30.48 -2.96
N LEU A 431 -19.79 -29.86 -3.57
CA LEU A 431 -18.84 -30.56 -4.41
C LEU A 431 -17.44 -29.93 -4.31
N PRO A 432 -16.36 -30.72 -4.32
CA PRO A 432 -15.00 -30.19 -4.40
C PRO A 432 -14.80 -29.39 -5.69
N MET A 433 -14.11 -28.24 -5.60
CA MET A 433 -13.82 -27.37 -6.74
C MET A 433 -13.03 -28.10 -7.82
N ARG A 434 -12.17 -29.05 -7.43
CA ARG A 434 -11.49 -29.95 -8.37
C ARG A 434 -12.46 -30.72 -9.25
N GLU A 435 -13.51 -31.29 -8.69
CA GLU A 435 -14.50 -32.07 -9.45
C GLU A 435 -15.38 -31.17 -10.33
N ILE A 436 -15.70 -29.96 -9.84
CA ILE A 436 -16.37 -28.94 -10.66
C ILE A 436 -15.49 -28.63 -11.87
N ALA A 437 -14.20 -28.36 -11.67
CA ALA A 437 -13.28 -28.05 -12.76
C ALA A 437 -13.12 -29.22 -13.76
N GLN A 438 -13.11 -30.47 -13.29
CA GLN A 438 -13.06 -31.67 -14.14
C GLN A 438 -14.33 -31.87 -14.99
N SER A 439 -15.47 -31.32 -14.54
CA SER A 439 -16.73 -31.39 -15.28
C SER A 439 -16.86 -30.36 -16.42
N LEU A 440 -15.91 -29.43 -16.52
CA LEU A 440 -15.88 -28.39 -17.55
C LEU A 440 -14.90 -28.76 -18.67
N THR A 441 -15.24 -28.39 -19.90
CA THR A 441 -14.37 -28.62 -21.06
C THR A 441 -13.15 -27.70 -21.03
N LYS A 442 -12.10 -28.04 -21.82
CA LYS A 442 -10.90 -27.19 -21.92
C LYS A 442 -11.22 -25.82 -22.52
N GLU A 443 -12.23 -25.74 -23.37
CA GLU A 443 -12.72 -24.51 -24.01
C GLU A 443 -13.46 -23.65 -22.98
N GLU A 444 -14.34 -24.24 -22.17
CA GLU A 444 -15.04 -23.56 -21.07
C GLU A 444 -14.04 -23.03 -20.02
N LEU A 445 -13.05 -23.83 -19.62
CA LEU A 445 -12.02 -23.42 -18.67
C LEU A 445 -11.12 -22.30 -19.23
N ARG A 446 -10.80 -22.34 -20.53
CA ARG A 446 -10.08 -21.27 -21.22
C ARG A 446 -10.90 -19.99 -21.26
N GLY A 447 -12.19 -20.07 -21.59
CA GLY A 447 -13.12 -18.94 -21.56
C GLY A 447 -13.26 -18.36 -20.15
N ILE A 448 -13.42 -19.18 -19.12
CA ILE A 448 -13.47 -18.69 -17.74
C ILE A 448 -12.17 -18.00 -17.32
N LYS A 449 -11.02 -18.47 -17.83
CA LYS A 449 -9.71 -17.88 -17.54
C LYS A 449 -9.47 -16.57 -18.30
N SER A 450 -9.93 -16.46 -19.55
CA SER A 450 -9.85 -15.21 -20.32
C SER A 450 -10.79 -14.15 -19.76
N GLU A 451 -12.01 -14.57 -19.39
CA GLU A 451 -13.08 -13.64 -19.03
C GLU A 451 -13.06 -13.25 -17.56
N CYS A 452 -12.96 -14.23 -16.66
CA CYS A 452 -13.18 -14.02 -15.23
C CYS A 452 -11.97 -14.36 -14.37
N GLY A 453 -10.78 -14.49 -14.95
CA GLY A 453 -9.56 -14.78 -14.18
C GLY A 453 -9.57 -16.16 -13.51
N GLY A 454 -10.44 -17.08 -13.94
CA GLY A 454 -10.52 -18.47 -13.48
C GLY A 454 -11.81 -18.85 -12.72
N ILE A 455 -12.01 -20.16 -12.55
CA ILE A 455 -13.24 -20.75 -11.98
C ILE A 455 -13.55 -20.26 -10.57
N LYS A 456 -12.52 -20.10 -9.74
CA LYS A 456 -12.65 -19.60 -8.37
C LYS A 456 -13.25 -18.21 -8.32
N THR A 457 -12.89 -17.35 -9.27
CA THR A 457 -13.40 -15.99 -9.37
C THR A 457 -14.83 -15.97 -9.89
N LEU A 458 -15.17 -16.80 -10.88
CA LEU A 458 -16.55 -16.97 -11.35
C LEU A 458 -17.49 -17.34 -10.19
N LEU A 459 -17.11 -18.34 -9.39
CA LEU A 459 -17.89 -18.79 -8.22
C LEU A 459 -18.04 -17.69 -7.15
N ARG A 460 -17.00 -16.87 -6.94
CA ARG A 460 -17.05 -15.73 -6.02
C ARG A 460 -17.92 -14.59 -6.53
N ASN A 461 -17.88 -14.30 -7.83
CA ASN A 461 -18.71 -13.26 -8.43
C ASN A 461 -20.19 -13.65 -8.38
N LYS A 462 -20.50 -14.93 -8.62
CA LYS A 462 -21.85 -15.51 -8.54
C LYS A 462 -22.19 -15.98 -7.12
N HIS A 463 -21.85 -15.16 -6.13
CA HIS A 463 -22.12 -15.41 -4.71
C HIS A 463 -23.62 -15.52 -4.39
N GLU A 464 -24.50 -15.01 -5.25
CA GLU A 464 -25.93 -15.19 -5.10
C GLU A 464 -26.36 -16.65 -5.29
N VAL A 465 -25.57 -17.47 -6.01
CA VAL A 465 -25.85 -18.90 -6.26
C VAL A 465 -24.94 -19.79 -5.42
N PHE A 466 -23.66 -19.45 -5.29
CA PHE A 466 -22.65 -20.33 -4.69
C PHE A 466 -22.09 -19.80 -3.37
N GLU A 467 -21.66 -20.73 -2.51
CA GLU A 467 -20.94 -20.44 -1.28
C GLU A 467 -19.68 -21.30 -1.14
N PHE A 468 -18.68 -20.77 -0.43
CA PHE A 468 -17.47 -21.50 -0.08
C PHE A 468 -17.63 -22.06 1.33
N CYS A 469 -17.72 -23.38 1.46
CA CYS A 469 -17.98 -24.06 2.74
C CYS A 469 -16.70 -24.35 3.55
N GLY A 470 -15.56 -23.79 3.12
CA GLY A 470 -14.24 -24.06 3.69
C GLY A 470 -13.44 -25.08 2.86
N GLY A 471 -12.11 -24.94 2.88
CA GLY A 471 -11.22 -25.79 2.06
C GLY A 471 -11.46 -25.64 0.55
N ASP A 472 -11.57 -26.77 -0.13
CA ASP A 472 -11.87 -26.87 -1.58
C ASP A 472 -13.36 -27.08 -1.87
N LEU A 473 -14.24 -26.99 -0.87
CA LEU A 473 -15.64 -27.38 -0.98
C LEU A 473 -16.55 -26.20 -1.35
N ILE A 474 -17.34 -26.37 -2.41
CA ILE A 474 -18.28 -25.36 -2.93
C ILE A 474 -19.71 -25.88 -2.75
N GLY A 475 -20.57 -25.06 -2.17
CA GLY A 475 -21.98 -25.37 -1.94
C GLY A 475 -22.93 -24.47 -2.72
N ILE A 476 -24.19 -24.90 -2.82
CA ILE A 476 -25.32 -24.04 -3.21
C ILE A 476 -25.67 -23.15 -2.01
N ARG A 477 -25.69 -21.84 -2.21
CA ARG A 477 -26.06 -20.89 -1.16
C ARG A 477 -27.57 -20.91 -0.95
N THR A 478 -28.02 -21.25 0.25
CA THR A 478 -29.43 -21.09 0.62
C THR A 478 -29.77 -19.60 0.78
N PRO A 479 -30.76 -19.06 0.04
CA PRO A 479 -31.24 -17.69 0.23
C PRO A 479 -31.69 -17.45 1.67
N LYS A 480 -31.35 -16.30 2.25
CA LYS A 480 -31.76 -15.91 3.61
C LYS A 480 -32.50 -14.57 3.58
N PRO A 481 -33.51 -14.35 4.44
CA PRO A 481 -34.14 -13.05 4.59
C PRO A 481 -33.09 -12.00 4.97
N THR A 482 -33.15 -10.83 4.34
CA THR A 482 -32.20 -9.76 4.62
C THR A 482 -32.65 -9.05 5.91
N ALA A 483 -31.91 -9.21 7.01
CA ALA A 483 -32.32 -8.73 8.34
C ALA A 483 -32.40 -7.19 8.51
N ILE A 484 -32.13 -6.39 7.47
CA ILE A 484 -32.13 -4.93 7.55
C ILE A 484 -32.58 -4.35 6.19
N LEU A 485 -33.88 -4.11 6.02
CA LEU A 485 -34.40 -3.19 5.00
C LEU A 485 -34.49 -1.79 5.62
N GLN A 486 -33.34 -1.12 5.78
CA GLN A 486 -33.35 0.33 5.99
C GLN A 486 -33.77 1.01 4.68
N SER A 487 -35.06 1.36 4.59
CA SER A 487 -35.67 2.49 3.86
C SER A 487 -35.20 2.86 2.43
N ARG A 488 -34.54 1.98 1.68
CA ARG A 488 -34.36 2.15 0.24
C ARG A 488 -35.05 1.02 -0.49
N LEU A 489 -36.22 1.32 -1.05
CA LEU A 489 -36.86 0.54 -2.11
C LEU A 489 -35.92 0.51 -3.33
N THR A 490 -34.88 -0.32 -3.29
CA THR A 490 -34.12 -0.66 -4.49
C THR A 490 -35.02 -1.50 -5.37
N THR A 491 -35.48 -0.96 -6.51
CA THR A 491 -36.23 -1.71 -7.51
C THR A 491 -35.45 -2.97 -7.88
N LYS A 492 -36.07 -4.15 -7.74
CA LYS A 492 -35.47 -5.42 -8.15
C LYS A 492 -35.13 -5.37 -9.65
N LYS A 493 -33.90 -5.70 -10.03
CA LYS A 493 -33.43 -5.57 -11.43
C LYS A 493 -33.14 -6.89 -12.14
N ARG A 494 -33.05 -8.00 -11.40
CA ARG A 494 -32.64 -9.31 -11.92
C ARG A 494 -33.60 -10.39 -11.43
N SER A 495 -33.91 -11.35 -12.29
CA SER A 495 -34.69 -12.54 -11.93
C SER A 495 -33.96 -13.41 -10.92
N CYS A 496 -34.70 -14.03 -10.02
CA CYS A 496 -34.19 -14.93 -9.01
C CYS A 496 -33.72 -16.23 -9.67
N PHE A 497 -32.44 -16.53 -9.52
CA PHE A 497 -31.83 -17.73 -10.08
C PHE A 497 -32.51 -19.01 -9.57
N PHE A 498 -32.79 -19.09 -8.26
CA PHE A 498 -33.39 -20.28 -7.66
C PHE A 498 -34.84 -20.49 -8.08
N LYS A 499 -35.61 -19.40 -8.23
CA LYS A 499 -36.99 -19.49 -8.74
C LYS A 499 -37.05 -20.06 -10.15
N LEU A 500 -36.07 -19.72 -10.99
CA LEU A 500 -36.00 -20.16 -12.38
C LEU A 500 -35.41 -21.56 -12.55
N HIS A 501 -34.44 -21.95 -11.71
CA HIS A 501 -33.59 -23.11 -11.99
C HIS A 501 -33.52 -24.17 -10.89
N HIS A 502 -33.91 -23.86 -9.65
CA HIS A 502 -33.90 -24.84 -8.57
C HIS A 502 -35.21 -25.65 -8.58
N PRO A 503 -35.17 -27.00 -8.48
CA PRO A 503 -36.38 -27.84 -8.57
C PRO A 503 -37.46 -27.54 -7.53
N PHE A 504 -37.04 -27.04 -6.36
CA PHE A 504 -37.93 -26.64 -5.26
C PHE A 504 -38.20 -25.12 -5.23
N GLY A 505 -37.77 -24.36 -6.25
CA GLY A 505 -37.98 -22.91 -6.36
C GLY A 505 -37.03 -22.06 -5.51
N CYS A 506 -37.44 -20.85 -5.13
CA CYS A 506 -36.77 -20.04 -4.12
C CYS A 506 -37.49 -20.25 -2.77
N PRO A 507 -36.79 -20.35 -1.62
CA PRO A 507 -37.44 -20.61 -0.34
C PRO A 507 -37.94 -19.33 0.35
N LEU A 508 -37.74 -18.16 -0.28
CA LEU A 508 -38.19 -16.87 0.21
C LEU A 508 -39.50 -16.47 -0.49
N GLU A 509 -40.30 -15.64 0.17
CA GLU A 509 -41.42 -14.96 -0.48
C GLU A 509 -40.93 -13.85 -1.42
N ASP A 510 -41.78 -13.40 -2.35
CA ASP A 510 -41.40 -12.28 -3.26
C ASP A 510 -41.09 -11.00 -2.47
N THR A 511 -41.76 -10.73 -1.35
CA THR A 511 -41.48 -9.56 -0.52
C THR A 511 -40.12 -9.63 0.21
N GLU A 512 -39.55 -10.82 0.37
CA GLU A 512 -38.32 -11.06 1.14
C GLU A 512 -37.08 -11.29 0.25
N CYS A 513 -37.30 -11.72 -0.99
CA CYS A 513 -36.21 -11.99 -1.92
C CYS A 513 -35.66 -10.71 -2.54
N SER A 514 -34.33 -10.57 -2.57
CA SER A 514 -33.64 -9.46 -3.22
C SER A 514 -33.71 -9.47 -4.76
N PHE A 515 -34.32 -10.51 -5.36
CA PHE A 515 -34.46 -10.72 -6.81
C PHE A 515 -35.93 -10.85 -7.22
N ILE A 516 -36.24 -10.66 -8.51
CA ILE A 516 -37.59 -10.76 -9.07
C ILE A 516 -38.00 -12.25 -9.11
N HIS A 517 -39.10 -12.61 -8.45
CA HIS A 517 -39.70 -13.95 -8.54
C HIS A 517 -40.59 -14.14 -9.76
#